data_AF-A0A7C1MK71-F1
#
_entry.id   AF-A0A7C1MK71-F1
#
_cell.length_a   1.000
_cell.length_b   1.000
_cell.length_c   1.000
_cell.angle_alpha   90.00
_cell.angle_beta   90.00
_cell.angle_gamma   90.00
#
_symmetry.space_group_name_H-M   'P 1'
#
loop_
_entity.id
_entity.type
_entity.pdbx_description
1 polymer ?
#
loop_
_entity_poly.entity_id
_entity_poly.type
_entity_poly.pdbx_seq_one_letter_code
_entity_poly.pdbx_strand_id
1 'polypeptide(L)' 'MIRTIMEVWHNKELFSSRKQRHNSIIRFFYDYNTVKSHKGIDNFIPYAKLILIFLP' A
#
# COMPACT_ATOMS: atom_id res chain seq x y z
N MET A 1 4.05 -4.22 -10.29
CA MET A 1 3.39 -4.42 -8.98
C MET A 1 4.28 -5.17 -7.99
N ILE A 2 4.71 -6.41 -8.26
CA ILE A 2 5.59 -7.16 -7.32
C ILE A 2 6.92 -6.43 -7.06
N ARG A 3 7.60 -5.91 -8.10
CA ARG A 3 8.81 -5.07 -7.93
C ARG A 3 8.57 -3.84 -7.05
N THR A 4 7.43 -3.16 -7.25
CA THR A 4 7.03 -1.98 -6.48
C THR A 4 6.82 -2.28 -4.99
N ILE A 5 6.22 -3.42 -4.65
CA ILE A 5 6.04 -3.82 -3.24
C ILE A 5 7.39 -4.10 -2.57
N MET A 6 8.32 -4.72 -3.30
CA MET A 6 9.67 -4.96 -2.80
C MET A 6 10.41 -3.64 -2.52
N GLU A 7 10.35 -2.70 -3.47
CA GLU A 7 11.05 -1.41 -3.39
C GLU A 7 10.45 -0.45 -2.36
N VAL A 8 9.12 -0.41 -2.24
CA VAL A 8 8.41 0.57 -1.41
C VAL A 8 8.21 0.09 0.03
N TRP A 9 8.18 -1.23 0.26
CA TRP A 9 7.97 -1.81 1.59
C TRP A 9 9.04 -2.81 2.00
N HIS A 10 9.15 -3.95 1.32
CA HIS A 10 9.93 -5.08 1.82
C HIS A 10 11.41 -4.74 2.04
N ASN A 11 12.01 -3.95 1.15
CA ASN A 11 13.43 -3.61 1.21
C ASN A 11 13.75 -2.47 2.18
N LYS A 12 12.73 -1.88 2.84
CA LYS A 12 12.91 -0.76 3.77
C LYS A 12 13.12 -1.20 5.22
N GLU A 13 12.84 -2.46 5.54
CA GLU A 13 12.86 -2.97 6.90
C GLU A 13 13.55 -4.34 6.94
N LEU A 14 14.33 -4.59 7.99
CA LEU A 14 14.81 -5.93 8.32
C LEU A 14 13.83 -6.58 9.28
N PHE A 15 13.28 -7.73 8.89
CA PHE A 15 12.30 -8.45 9.71
C PHE A 15 12.99 -9.42 10.66
N SER A 16 12.83 -9.21 11.97
CA SER A 16 13.37 -10.10 13.00
C SER A 16 12.55 -11.40 13.16
N SER A 17 11.28 -11.40 12.71
CA SER A 17 10.40 -12.55 12.81
C SER A 17 9.33 -12.57 11.72
N ARG A 18 8.76 -13.76 11.48
CA ARG A 18 7.62 -13.93 10.57
C ARG A 18 6.41 -13.09 11.02
N LYS A 19 6.18 -12.97 12.34
CA LYS A 19 5.09 -12.18 12.93
C LYS A 19 5.26 -10.69 12.65
N GLN A 20 6.47 -10.15 12.84
CA GLN A 20 6.77 -8.76 12.50
C GLN A 20 6.54 -8.49 11.02
N ARG A 21 7.04 -9.36 10.13
CA ARG A 21 6.83 -9.23 8.68
C ARG A 21 5.35 -9.22 8.30
N HIS A 22 4.56 -10.09 8.94
CA HIS A 22 3.12 -10.16 8.73
C HIS A 22 2.40 -8.87 9.18
N ASN A 23 2.74 -8.35 10.34
CA ASN A 23 2.14 -7.09 10.81
C ASN A 23 2.57 -5.90 9.93
N SER A 24 3.83 -5.87 9.52
CA SER A 24 4.39 -4.82 8.65
C SER A 24 3.73 -4.81 7.28
N ILE A 25 3.47 -5.98 6.65
CA ILE A 25 2.79 -6.02 5.34
C ILE A 25 1.34 -5.55 5.42
N ILE A 26 0.62 -5.89 6.51
CA ILE A 26 -0.76 -5.44 6.72
C ILE A 26 -0.79 -3.91 6.82
N ARG A 27 0.12 -3.34 7.62
CA ARG A 27 0.22 -1.89 7.77
C ARG A 27 0.55 -1.21 6.44
N PHE A 28 1.48 -1.78 5.67
CA PHE A 28 1.79 -1.27 4.34
C PHE A 28 0.56 -1.26 3.43
N PHE A 29 -0.22 -2.34 3.37
CA PHE A 29 -1.42 -2.37 2.54
C PHE A 29 -2.47 -1.37 3.01
N TYR A 30 -2.62 -1.17 4.31
CA TYR A 30 -3.51 -0.13 4.83
C TYR A 30 -3.05 1.25 4.34
N ASP A 31 -1.80 1.64 4.67
CA ASP A 31 -1.26 2.96 4.32
C ASP A 31 -1.27 3.19 2.80
N TYR A 32 -0.94 2.17 1.99
CA TYR A 32 -0.91 2.25 0.54
C TYR A 32 -2.31 2.48 -0.06
N ASN A 33 -3.34 1.81 0.49
CA ASN A 33 -4.68 1.84 -0.09
C ASN A 33 -5.57 2.93 0.49
N THR A 34 -5.33 3.40 1.72
CA THR A 34 -6.25 4.30 2.44
C THR A 34 -5.66 5.65 2.83
N VAL A 35 -4.33 5.82 2.75
CA VAL A 35 -3.66 7.07 3.17
C VAL A 35 -2.85 7.70 2.04
N LYS A 36 -2.07 6.90 1.30
CA LYS A 36 -1.19 7.42 0.25
C LYS A 36 -1.95 7.76 -1.02
N SER A 37 -1.71 8.96 -1.54
CA SER A 37 -2.05 9.35 -2.90
C SER A 37 -1.06 8.78 -3.91
N HIS A 38 -1.53 8.47 -5.12
CA HIS A 38 -0.69 7.94 -6.19
C HIS A 38 -0.85 8.76 -7.47
N LYS A 39 0.28 9.21 -8.03
CA LYS A 39 0.31 10.01 -9.27
C LYS A 39 -0.38 9.32 -10.45
N GLY A 40 -0.32 7.99 -10.52
CA GLY A 40 -0.95 7.20 -11.58
C GLY A 40 -2.48 7.16 -11.54
N ILE A 41 -3.11 7.70 -10.49
CA ILE A 41 -4.56 7.83 -10.36
C ILE A 41 -4.93 9.27 -9.95
N ASP A 42 -4.36 10.27 -10.63
CA ASP A 42 -4.63 11.69 -10.41
C ASP A 42 -4.39 12.16 -8.96
N ASN A 43 -3.39 11.58 -8.30
CA ASN A 43 -3.12 11.79 -6.87
C ASN A 43 -4.29 11.41 -5.94
N PHE A 44 -5.21 10.55 -6.38
CA PHE A 44 -6.18 9.95 -5.47
C PHE A 44 -5.53 8.87 -4.61
N ILE A 45 -6.17 8.63 -3.46
CA ILE A 45 -5.99 7.43 -2.66
C ILE A 45 -6.70 6.28 -3.39
N PRO A 46 -6.12 5.06 -3.49
CA PRO A 46 -6.68 3.98 -4.30
C PRO A 46 -8.11 3.65 -3.92
N TYR A 47 -8.39 3.55 -2.62
CA TYR A 47 -9.73 3.28 -2.12
C TYR A 47 -10.74 4.38 -2.50
N ALA A 48 -10.34 5.65 -2.42
CA ALA A 48 -11.20 6.77 -2.83
C ALA A 48 -11.50 6.75 -4.34
N LYS A 49 -10.50 6.41 -5.18
CA LYS A 49 -10.70 6.26 -6.62
C LYS A 49 -11.64 5.11 -6.95
N LEU A 50 -11.54 3.99 -6.23
CA LEU A 50 -12.46 2.86 -6.36
C LEU A 50 -13.89 3.26 -6.01
N ILE A 51 -14.10 3.96 -4.89
CA ILE A 51 -15.42 4.48 -4.52
C ILE A 51 -15.98 5.36 -5.64
N LEU A 52 -15.21 6.34 -6.14
CA LEU A 52 -15.65 7.24 -7.20
C LEU A 52 -16.07 6.50 -8.50
N ILE A 53 -15.40 5.39 -8.82
CA ILE A 53 -15.70 4.60 -10.01
C ILE A 53 -16.97 3.75 -9.82
N PHE A 54 -17.15 3.15 -8.65
CA PHE A 54 -18.17 2.13 -8.42
C PHE A 54 -19.42 2.64 -7.68
N LEU A 55 -19.34 3.80 -7.03
CA LEU A 55 -20.39 4.46 -6.27
C LEU A 55 -20.41 5.96 -6.63
N PRO A 56 -21.06 6.33 -7.75
CA PRO A 56 -21.10 7.71 -8.22
C PRO A 56 -21.88 8.66 -7.30
#